data_AF-A0A953VQ40-F1
#
_entry.id   AF-A0A953VQ40-F1
#
_cell.length_a   1.000
_cell.length_b   1.000
_cell.length_c   1.000
_cell.angle_alpha   90.00
_cell.angle_beta   90.00
_cell.angle_gamma   90.00
#
_symmetry.space_group_name_H-M   'P 1'
#
loop_
_entity.id
_entity.type
_entity.pdbx_description
1 polymer ?
#
loop_
_entity_poly.entity_id
_entity_poly.type
_entity_poly.pdbx_seq_one_letter_code
_entity_poly.pdbx_strand_id
1 'polypeptide(L)'
;MRHNIRSAFRFAPAALVALIVGSAAVLPQVALAATAEQACKDAIAAKTAGDIGDPVVTVGDDGVTTVQTMVSGQTITCTASADGEVLSVNELGAGN
;
A
#
# COMPACT_ATOMS: atom_id res chain seq x y z
N MET A 1 -7.89 16.06 -44.51
CA MET A 1 -7.79 14.69 -43.95
C MET A 1 -7.37 14.81 -42.49
N ARG A 2 -8.29 14.61 -41.54
CA ARG A 2 -8.04 14.77 -40.10
C ARG A 2 -7.53 13.44 -39.54
N HIS A 3 -6.27 13.39 -39.11
CA HIS A 3 -5.72 12.22 -38.40
C HIS A 3 -5.89 12.43 -36.89
N ASN A 4 -6.86 11.73 -36.31
CA ASN A 4 -7.07 11.63 -34.87
C ASN A 4 -6.12 10.53 -34.33
N ILE A 5 -4.99 10.93 -33.76
CA ILE A 5 -4.11 9.99 -33.03
C ILE A 5 -4.46 10.11 -31.55
N ARG A 6 -5.39 9.26 -31.10
CA ARG A 6 -5.52 8.89 -29.69
C ARG A 6 -4.39 7.92 -29.39
N SER A 7 -3.21 8.43 -29.05
CA SER A 7 -2.11 7.59 -28.56
C SER A 7 -2.01 7.75 -27.05
N ALA A 8 -2.21 6.63 -26.38
CA ALA A 8 -2.17 6.42 -24.94
C ALA A 8 -0.89 6.99 -24.32
N PHE A 9 -0.99 8.07 -23.56
CA PHE A 9 -0.04 8.34 -22.49
C PHE A 9 -0.46 7.47 -21.31
N ARG A 10 -0.03 6.19 -21.38
CA ARG A 10 -0.03 5.28 -20.24
C ARG A 10 0.76 5.98 -19.13
N PHE A 11 0.09 6.19 -18.00
CA PHE A 11 0.71 6.55 -16.73
C PHE A 11 1.99 5.72 -16.57
N ALA A 12 3.12 6.40 -16.50
CA ALA A 12 4.33 5.81 -15.97
C ALA A 12 4.02 5.42 -14.52
N PRO A 13 4.06 4.13 -14.13
CA PRO A 13 4.04 3.83 -12.72
C PRO A 13 5.32 4.42 -12.15
N ALA A 14 5.17 5.30 -11.16
CA ALA A 14 6.25 5.91 -10.43
C ALA A 14 7.26 4.82 -10.04
N ALA A 15 8.52 5.05 -10.41
CA ALA A 15 9.61 4.14 -10.14
C ALA A 15 9.63 3.81 -8.64
N LEU A 16 9.39 2.54 -8.31
CA LEU A 16 9.62 1.96 -7.01
C LEU A 16 11.12 2.07 -6.68
N VAL A 17 11.51 3.13 -5.98
CA VAL A 17 12.84 3.23 -5.38
C VAL A 17 12.77 2.64 -3.99
N ALA A 18 12.74 1.30 -3.91
CA ALA A 18 13.16 0.61 -2.71
C ALA A 18 14.68 0.45 -2.79
N LEU A 19 15.44 1.42 -2.26
CA LEU A 19 16.89 1.30 -2.08
C LEU A 19 17.14 0.27 -0.97
N ILE A 20 17.15 -1.01 -1.34
CA ILE A 20 17.49 -2.11 -0.43
C ILE A 20 19.01 -2.29 -0.49
N VAL A 21 19.73 -1.58 0.38
CA VAL A 21 21.12 -1.90 0.69
C VAL A 21 21.12 -2.93 1.82
N GLY A 22 21.39 -4.19 1.48
CA GLY A 22 21.82 -5.19 2.47
C GLY A 22 21.27 -6.60 2.29
N SER A 23 22.08 -7.47 1.67
CA SER A 23 22.36 -8.84 2.15
C SER A 23 21.19 -9.80 2.41
N ALA A 24 20.89 -10.70 1.44
CA ALA A 24 20.30 -12.06 1.50
C ALA A 24 19.15 -12.45 2.48
N ALA A 25 19.05 -11.87 3.67
CA ALA A 25 17.98 -12.06 4.66
C ALA A 25 16.74 -11.16 4.42
N VAL A 26 16.83 -10.22 3.47
CA VAL A 26 15.74 -9.27 3.16
C VAL A 26 14.60 -9.90 2.33
N LEU A 27 14.88 -10.96 1.57
CA LEU A 27 13.87 -11.64 0.73
C LEU A 27 12.63 -12.12 1.51
N PRO A 28 12.75 -12.84 2.64
CA PRO A 28 11.58 -13.24 3.42
C PRO A 28 10.84 -12.04 4.01
N GLN A 29 11.54 -11.04 4.52
CA GLN A 29 10.91 -9.84 5.11
C GLN A 29 10.12 -9.03 4.09
N VAL A 30 10.61 -8.90 2.85
CA VAL A 30 9.89 -8.22 1.76
C VAL A 30 8.65 -9.02 1.32
N ALA A 31 8.73 -10.35 1.28
CA ALA A 31 7.58 -11.19 0.95
C ALA A 31 6.47 -11.13 2.02
N LEU A 32 6.86 -11.09 3.29
CA LEU A 32 5.94 -10.93 4.43
C LEU A 32 5.27 -9.55 4.41
N ALA A 33 6.06 -8.50 4.13
CA ALA A 33 5.55 -7.13 3.98
C ALA A 33 4.56 -7.00 2.82
N ALA A 34 4.83 -7.63 1.67
CA ALA A 34 3.91 -7.65 0.53
C ALA A 34 2.59 -8.39 0.85
N THR A 35 2.66 -9.45 1.65
CA THR A 35 1.49 -10.22 2.10
C THR A 35 0.60 -9.37 3.02
N ALA A 36 1.22 -8.72 4.02
CA ALA A 36 0.55 -7.82 4.94
C ALA A 36 0.00 -6.57 4.22
N GLU A 37 0.73 -6.03 3.25
CA GLU A 37 0.28 -4.92 2.40
C GLU A 37 -1.00 -5.29 1.64
N GLN A 38 -1.00 -6.46 0.99
CA GLN A 38 -2.16 -6.92 0.23
C GLN A 38 -3.37 -7.16 1.14
N ALA A 39 -3.18 -7.80 2.29
CA ALA A 39 -4.24 -8.03 3.26
C ALA A 39 -4.86 -6.70 3.75
N CYS A 40 -4.02 -5.70 4.02
CA CYS A 40 -4.47 -4.37 4.37
C CYS A 40 -5.23 -3.68 3.23
N LYS A 41 -4.77 -3.77 1.98
CA LYS A 41 -5.50 -3.24 0.82
C LYS A 41 -6.88 -3.87 0.68
N ASP A 42 -6.97 -5.19 0.82
CA ASP A 42 -8.24 -5.91 0.71
C ASP A 42 -9.20 -5.54 1.85
N ALA A 43 -8.70 -5.40 3.08
CA ALA A 43 -9.50 -4.96 4.22
C ALA A 43 -9.97 -3.51 4.10
N ILE A 44 -9.13 -2.62 3.60
CA ILE A 44 -9.49 -1.23 3.34
C ILE A 44 -10.51 -1.14 2.20
N ALA A 45 -10.32 -1.89 1.10
CA ALA A 45 -11.27 -1.96 -0.01
C ALA A 45 -12.63 -2.55 0.41
N ALA A 46 -12.63 -3.51 1.34
CA ALA A 46 -13.87 -4.05 1.90
C ALA A 46 -14.63 -3.03 2.77
N LYS A 47 -13.90 -2.11 3.43
CA LYS A 47 -14.47 -1.09 4.32
C LYS A 47 -14.82 0.21 3.60
N THR A 48 -14.14 0.51 2.49
CA THR A 48 -14.25 1.79 1.79
C THR A 48 -14.59 1.59 0.31
N ALA A 49 -15.55 2.35 -0.20
CA ALA A 49 -15.93 2.32 -1.61
C ALA A 49 -15.07 3.27 -2.49
N GLY A 50 -13.87 3.63 -2.04
CA GLY A 50 -13.04 4.68 -2.64
C GLY A 50 -11.74 4.14 -3.26
N ASP A 51 -11.16 4.94 -4.16
CA ASP A 51 -9.83 4.67 -4.70
C ASP A 51 -8.79 4.69 -3.56
N ILE A 52 -8.03 3.61 -3.45
CA ILE A 52 -6.92 3.49 -2.52
C ILE A 52 -5.71 4.18 -3.16
N GLY A 53 -5.23 5.25 -2.53
CA GLY A 53 -4.01 5.94 -2.92
C GLY A 53 -2.76 5.09 -2.70
N ASP A 54 -1.61 5.61 -3.14
CA ASP A 54 -0.33 4.93 -2.96
C ASP A 54 -0.03 4.72 -1.47
N PRO A 55 0.11 3.46 -1.00
CA PRO A 55 0.31 3.19 0.41
C PRO A 55 1.77 3.38 0.83
N VAL A 56 1.95 3.93 2.02
CA VAL A 56 3.23 3.87 2.74
C VAL A 56 3.23 2.62 3.60
N VAL A 57 4.21 1.75 3.39
CA VAL A 57 4.37 0.48 4.12
C VAL A 57 5.58 0.57 5.03
N THR A 58 5.38 0.29 6.32
CA THR A 58 6.42 0.24 7.34
C THR A 58 6.42 -1.14 8.00
N VAL A 59 7.54 -1.84 7.98
CA VAL A 59 7.69 -3.17 8.60
C VAL A 59 8.38 -2.98 9.96
N GLY A 60 7.73 -3.38 11.03
CA GLY A 60 8.29 -3.40 12.38
C GLY A 60 9.15 -4.63 12.62
N ASP A 61 10.14 -4.50 13.51
CA ASP A 61 11.00 -5.61 13.95
C ASP A 61 10.24 -6.68 14.76
N ASP A 62 9.03 -6.34 15.21
CA ASP A 62 8.08 -7.23 15.90
C ASP A 62 7.26 -8.11 14.94
N GLY A 63 7.48 -7.98 13.62
CA GLY A 63 6.72 -8.71 12.61
C GLY A 63 5.36 -8.10 12.31
N VAL A 64 5.08 -6.88 12.78
CA VAL A 64 3.87 -6.13 12.43
C VAL A 64 4.19 -5.15 11.31
N THR A 65 3.42 -5.23 10.22
CA THR A 65 3.48 -4.28 9.12
C THR A 65 2.37 -3.25 9.27
N THR A 66 2.73 -1.97 9.22
CA THR A 66 1.80 -0.84 9.19
C THR A 66 1.68 -0.31 7.76
N VAL A 67 0.45 -0.19 7.29
CA VAL A 67 0.10 0.29 5.95
C VAL A 67 -0.75 1.53 6.11
N GLN A 68 -0.28 2.66 5.58
CA GLN A 68 -1.00 3.92 5.62
C GLN A 68 -1.33 4.35 4.19
N THR A 69 -2.59 4.62 3.90
CA THR A 69 -3.04 5.06 2.58
C THR A 69 -4.09 6.16 2.71
N MET A 70 -4.31 6.87 1.61
CA MET A 70 -5.37 7.87 1.50
C MET A 70 -6.52 7.29 0.68
N VAL A 71 -7.73 7.31 1.25
CA VAL A 71 -8.95 6.92 0.55
C VAL A 71 -9.92 8.10 0.58
N SER A 72 -10.28 8.62 -0.60
CA SER A 72 -11.23 9.73 -0.72
C SER A 72 -10.92 10.95 0.17
N GLY A 73 -9.63 11.28 0.35
CA GLY A 73 -9.17 12.39 1.19
C GLY A 73 -9.07 12.08 2.68
N GLN A 74 -9.35 10.84 3.11
CA GLN A 74 -9.18 10.38 4.48
C GLN A 74 -7.95 9.50 4.59
N THR A 75 -7.18 9.67 5.66
CA THR A 75 -6.03 8.80 5.93
C THR A 75 -6.52 7.56 6.66
N ILE A 76 -6.17 6.39 6.14
CA ILE A 76 -6.47 5.10 6.74
C ILE A 76 -5.17 4.42 7.10
N THR A 77 -5.08 3.96 8.32
CA THR A 77 -3.96 3.17 8.83
C THR A 77 -4.46 1.75 9.10
N CYS A 78 -3.80 0.78 8.50
CA CYS A 78 -4.00 -0.64 8.74
C CYS A 78 -2.74 -1.23 9.35
N THR A 79 -2.90 -2.13 10.31
CA THR A 79 -1.81 -2.97 10.80
C THR A 79 -2.12 -4.42 10.53
N ALA A 80 -1.14 -5.15 10.03
CA ALA A 80 -1.24 -6.56 9.76
C ALA A 80 0.02 -7.29 10.22
N SER A 81 -0.12 -8.53 10.66
CA SER A 81 1.00 -9.40 10.99
C SER A 81 1.72 -9.86 9.72
N ALA A 82 2.93 -10.38 9.90
CA ALA A 82 3.76 -10.89 8.81
C ALA A 82 3.10 -12.04 8.02
N ASP A 83 2.19 -12.80 8.63
CA ASP A 83 1.40 -13.86 8.00
C ASP A 83 0.14 -13.36 7.27
N GLY A 84 -0.10 -12.05 7.27
CA GLY A 84 -1.22 -11.40 6.57
C GLY A 84 -2.51 -11.32 7.37
N GLU A 85 -2.47 -11.55 8.69
CA GLU A 85 -3.63 -11.32 9.56
C GLU A 85 -3.79 -9.80 9.79
N VAL A 86 -4.93 -9.25 9.43
CA VAL A 86 -5.23 -7.84 9.70
C VAL A 86 -5.60 -7.66 11.17
N LEU A 87 -4.75 -6.94 11.90
CA LEU A 87 -4.88 -6.69 13.33
C LEU A 87 -5.77 -5.48 13.61
N SER A 88 -5.70 -4.44 12.76
CA SER A 88 -6.55 -3.26 12.88
C SER A 88 -6.68 -2.48 11.58
N VAL A 89 -7.81 -1.78 11.40
CA VAL A 89 -8.04 -0.82 10.29
C VAL A 89 -8.73 0.43 10.86
N ASN A 90 -7.96 1.50 11.01
CA ASN A 90 -8.40 2.74 11.64
C ASN A 90 -8.37 3.89 10.63
N GLU A 91 -9.49 4.60 10.55
CA GLU A 91 -9.55 5.88 9.86
C GLU A 91 -8.98 6.93 10.81
N LEU A 92 -7.82 7.50 10.46
CA LEU A 92 -7.35 8.73 11.08
C LEU A 92 -8.23 9.83 10.49
N GLY A 93 -9.32 10.14 11.19
CA GLY A 93 -10.24 11.18 10.79
C GLY A 93 -9.47 12.44 10.41
N ALA A 94 -9.80 13.01 9.26
CA ALA A 94 -9.38 14.37 8.94
C ALA A 94 -9.83 15.24 10.11
N GLY A 95 -8.86 15.77 10.86
CA GLY A 95 -9.14 16.67 11.97
C GLY A 95 -10.10 17.77 11.49
N ASN A 96 -11.17 17.94 12.24
CA ASN A 96 -12.13 19.04 12.13
C ASN A 96 -11.40 20.38 12.03
#